data_AF-A0ABD6BHU3-F1
#
_entry.id   AF-A0ABD6BHU3-F1
#
_cell.length_a   1.000
_cell.length_b   1.000
_cell.length_c   1.000
_cell.angle_alpha   90.00
_cell.angle_beta   90.00
_cell.angle_gamma   90.00
#
_symmetry.space_group_name_H-M   'P 1'
#
loop_
_entity.id
_entity.type
_entity.pdbx_description
1 polymer ?
#
loop_
_entity_poly.entity_id
_entity_poly.type
_entity_poly.pdbx_seq_one_letter_code
_entity_poly.pdbx_strand_id
1 'polypeptide(L)'
;MEEALGQVPGFMEPLAEPASDHSWGLFRDLVLGETELSAREKALVGLSAAAVTKCPYCTYFHKEEARLTDVTEEEIEETITVASNTQYFSTILHGNEYDHDEFVAETDEIVEYVSEQEEAAADD
;
A
#
# COMPACT_ATOMS: atom_id res chain seq x y z
N MET A 1 2.38 23.02 8.85
CA MET A 1 2.17 21.72 9.52
C MET A 1 0.85 21.72 10.27
N GLU A 2 0.71 22.59 11.27
CA GLU A 2 -0.54 22.76 12.05
C GLU A 2 -1.76 23.10 11.18
N GLU A 3 -1.61 23.94 10.15
CA GLU A 3 -2.69 24.30 9.22
C GLU A 3 -3.24 23.09 8.44
N ALA A 4 -2.42 22.08 8.15
CA ALA A 4 -2.83 20.91 7.37
C ALA A 4 -3.40 19.77 8.24
N LEU A 5 -2.99 19.69 9.51
CA LEU A 5 -3.29 18.55 10.38
C LEU A 5 -4.05 18.93 11.66
N GLY A 6 -4.36 20.21 11.86
CA GLY A 6 -4.98 20.75 13.08
C GLY A 6 -4.07 20.74 14.32
N GLN A 7 -2.93 20.06 14.24
CA GLN A 7 -1.88 20.01 15.25
C GLN A 7 -0.53 19.74 14.57
N VAL A 8 0.57 20.17 15.20
CA VAL A 8 1.91 19.68 14.84
C VAL A 8 2.01 18.24 15.34
N PRO A 9 2.19 17.23 14.46
CA PRO A 9 2.22 15.85 14.93
C PRO A 9 3.50 15.58 15.71
N GLY A 10 3.35 15.19 16.98
CA GLY A 10 4.49 14.85 17.84
C GLY A 10 5.37 13.71 17.29
N PHE A 11 4.82 12.85 16.43
CA PHE A 11 5.60 11.80 15.76
C PHE A 11 6.63 12.33 14.75
N MET A 12 6.55 13.61 14.37
CA MET A 12 7.53 14.27 13.49
C MET A 12 8.62 15.02 14.26
N GLU A 13 8.48 15.22 15.58
CA GLU A 13 9.50 15.88 16.41
C GLU A 13 10.89 15.22 16.38
N PRO A 14 11.01 13.87 16.28
CA PRO A 14 12.32 13.22 16.22
C PRO A 14 13.10 13.45 14.91
N LEU A 15 12.51 14.11 13.91
CA LEU A 15 13.20 14.42 12.66
C LEU A 15 14.36 15.39 12.94
N ALA A 16 15.55 15.05 12.43
CA ALA A 16 16.69 15.96 12.49
C ALA A 16 16.37 17.24 11.71
N GLU A 17 16.69 18.40 12.28
CA GLU A 17 16.34 19.72 11.75
C GLU A 17 16.65 19.90 10.25
N PRO A 18 17.83 19.46 9.71
CA PRO A 18 18.10 19.57 8.28
C PRO A 18 17.17 18.78 7.35
N ALA A 19 16.43 17.80 7.89
CA ALA A 19 15.51 16.94 7.15
C ALA A 19 14.04 17.31 7.36
N SER A 20 13.71 18.20 8.30
CA SER A 20 12.33 18.47 8.72
C SER A 20 11.47 19.04 7.59
N ASP A 21 11.97 20.05 6.87
CA ASP A 21 11.21 20.67 5.77
C ASP A 21 10.96 19.69 4.62
N HIS A 22 11.97 18.88 4.28
CA HIS A 22 11.84 17.87 3.23
C HIS A 22 10.84 16.78 3.62
N SER A 23 10.96 16.25 4.83
CA SER A 23 10.06 15.20 5.34
C SER A 23 8.62 15.69 5.45
N TRP A 24 8.44 16.95 5.88
CA TRP A 24 7.12 17.58 5.90
C TRP A 24 6.56 17.78 4.49
N GLY A 25 7.39 18.21 3.53
CA GLY A 25 7.00 18.32 2.13
C GLY A 25 6.52 16.98 1.56
N LEU A 26 7.26 15.90 1.78
CA LEU A 26 6.84 14.55 1.38
C LEU A 26 5.48 14.17 1.99
N PHE A 27 5.30 14.39 3.29
CA PHE A 27 4.05 14.04 3.95
C PHE A 27 2.87 14.90 3.46
N ARG A 28 3.04 16.22 3.42
CA ARG A 28 1.98 17.16 3.01
C ARG A 28 1.61 17.02 1.54
N ASP A 29 2.61 16.99 0.66
CA ASP A 29 2.37 17.13 -0.79
C ASP A 29 2.11 15.79 -1.46
N LEU A 30 2.71 14.70 -0.97
CA LEU A 30 2.51 13.36 -1.53
C LEU A 30 1.53 12.52 -0.72
N VAL A 31 1.69 12.40 0.60
CA VAL A 31 0.81 11.52 1.41
C VAL A 31 -0.59 12.13 1.54
N LEU A 32 -0.67 13.39 1.97
CA LEU A 32 -1.95 14.09 2.17
C LEU A 32 -2.47 14.81 0.92
N GLY A 33 -1.60 15.09 -0.05
CA GLY A 33 -1.95 15.86 -1.24
C GLY A 33 -2.82 15.09 -2.23
N GLU A 34 -3.53 15.81 -3.09
CA GLU A 34 -4.20 15.21 -4.24
C GLU A 34 -3.17 14.96 -5.37
N THR A 35 -3.01 13.71 -5.75
CA THR A 35 -2.08 13.26 -6.81
C THR A 35 -2.77 12.20 -7.67
N GLU A 36 -2.02 11.42 -8.45
CA GLU A 36 -2.56 10.33 -9.28
C GLU A 36 -3.28 9.27 -8.47
N LEU A 37 -2.74 8.88 -7.31
CA LEU A 37 -3.50 8.09 -6.33
C LEU A 37 -4.43 8.99 -5.52
N SER A 38 -5.69 8.59 -5.42
CA SER A 38 -6.67 9.15 -4.51
C SER A 38 -6.28 8.91 -3.05
N ALA A 39 -6.85 9.71 -2.13
CA ALA A 39 -6.64 9.53 -0.69
C ALA A 39 -7.07 8.11 -0.23
N ARG A 40 -8.16 7.59 -0.81
CA ARG A 40 -8.64 6.21 -0.57
C ARG A 40 -7.57 5.18 -0.94
N GLU A 41 -6.97 5.30 -2.12
CA GLU A 41 -5.92 4.37 -2.59
C GLU A 41 -4.66 4.46 -1.72
N LYS A 42 -4.23 5.69 -1.36
CA LYS A 42 -3.08 5.90 -0.47
C LYS A 42 -3.28 5.26 0.89
N ALA A 43 -4.48 5.38 1.45
CA ALA A 43 -4.81 4.77 2.74
C ALA A 43 -4.72 3.24 2.70
N LEU A 44 -5.26 2.60 1.66
CA LEU A 44 -5.19 1.15 1.49
C LEU A 44 -3.75 0.66 1.26
N VAL A 45 -2.98 1.36 0.43
CA VAL A 45 -1.56 1.05 0.19
C VAL A 45 -0.75 1.20 1.49
N GLY A 46 -0.94 2.30 2.21
CA GLY A 46 -0.29 2.56 3.49
C GLY A 46 -0.66 1.52 4.56
N LEU A 47 -1.94 1.13 4.63
CA LEU A 47 -2.42 0.09 5.53
C LEU A 47 -1.78 -1.27 5.24
N SER A 48 -1.72 -1.66 3.96
CA SER A 48 -1.05 -2.90 3.53
C SER A 48 0.42 -2.92 3.94
N ALA A 49 1.16 -1.84 3.64
CA ALA A 49 2.57 -1.70 4.02
C ALA A 49 2.77 -1.73 5.55
N ALA A 50 1.90 -1.04 6.29
CA ALA A 50 1.93 -1.03 7.75
C ALA A 50 1.67 -2.42 8.36
N ALA A 51 0.72 -3.17 7.81
CA ALA A 51 0.38 -4.51 8.26
C ALA A 51 1.54 -5.50 8.05
N VAL A 52 2.14 -5.51 6.85
CA VAL A 52 3.26 -6.41 6.51
C VAL A 52 4.51 -6.10 7.34
N THR A 53 4.83 -4.81 7.51
CA THR A 53 5.97 -4.36 8.33
C THR A 53 5.71 -4.45 9.84
N LYS A 54 4.47 -4.76 10.24
CA LYS A 54 4.03 -4.91 11.64
C LYS A 54 4.27 -3.65 12.48
N CYS A 55 4.10 -2.48 11.87
CA CYS A 55 4.29 -1.18 12.53
C CYS A 55 2.99 -0.75 13.23
N PRO A 56 2.87 -0.81 14.57
CA PRO A 56 1.62 -0.49 15.26
C PRO A 56 1.20 0.98 15.08
N TYR A 57 2.16 1.91 14.99
CA TYR A 57 1.90 3.32 14.75
C TYR A 57 1.30 3.55 13.37
N CYS A 58 1.92 2.95 12.36
CA CYS A 58 1.52 3.07 10.97
C CYS A 58 0.17 2.39 10.73
N THR A 59 -0.07 1.23 11.35
CA THR A 59 -1.34 0.52 11.24
C THR A 59 -2.47 1.36 11.80
N TYR A 60 -2.29 1.96 12.98
CA TYR A 60 -3.32 2.83 13.54
C TYR A 60 -3.56 4.05 12.64
N PHE A 61 -2.51 4.75 12.24
CA PHE A 61 -2.60 5.92 11.37
C PHE A 61 -3.36 5.62 10.07
N HIS A 62 -2.96 4.61 9.32
CA HIS A 62 -3.57 4.28 8.03
C HIS A 62 -4.97 3.65 8.16
N LYS A 63 -5.31 2.99 9.29
CA LYS A 63 -6.70 2.58 9.55
C LYS A 63 -7.62 3.79 9.76
N GLU A 64 -7.16 4.82 10.48
CA GLU A 64 -7.95 6.05 10.64
C GLU A 64 -8.02 6.86 9.34
N GLU A 65 -6.92 6.95 8.59
CA GLU A 65 -6.93 7.56 7.25
C GLU A 65 -7.93 6.87 6.32
N ALA A 66 -7.93 5.53 6.27
CA ALA A 66 -8.86 4.75 5.45
C ALA A 66 -10.32 5.10 5.79
N ARG A 67 -10.66 5.15 7.08
CA ARG A 67 -11.99 5.52 7.57
C ARG A 67 -12.38 6.96 7.23
N LEU A 68 -11.43 7.89 7.19
CA LEU A 68 -11.66 9.27 6.76
C LEU A 68 -11.92 9.38 5.25
N THR A 69 -11.50 8.38 4.48
CA THR A 69 -11.63 8.33 3.01
C THR A 69 -12.74 7.37 2.54
N ASP A 70 -13.75 7.16 3.39
CA ASP A 70 -14.91 6.30 3.13
C ASP A 70 -14.60 4.82 2.81
N VAL A 71 -13.40 4.33 3.18
CA VAL A 71 -13.08 2.90 3.14
C VAL A 71 -13.90 2.16 4.19
N THR A 72 -14.59 1.10 3.78
CA THR A 72 -15.41 0.28 4.70
C THR A 72 -14.54 -0.65 5.55
N GLU A 73 -15.06 -1.16 6.67
CA GLU A 73 -14.31 -2.16 7.44
C GLU A 73 -14.14 -3.47 6.66
N GLU A 74 -15.08 -3.81 5.76
CA GLU A 74 -14.96 -4.97 4.85
C GLU A 74 -13.77 -4.78 3.88
N GLU A 75 -13.59 -3.59 3.33
CA GLU A 75 -12.44 -3.25 2.47
C GLU A 75 -11.12 -3.23 3.25
N ILE A 76 -11.13 -2.82 4.53
CA ILE A 76 -9.98 -2.91 5.44
C ILE A 76 -9.60 -4.37 5.68
N GLU A 77 -10.58 -5.24 5.99
CA GLU A 77 -10.37 -6.67 6.21
C GLU A 77 -9.83 -7.36 4.95
N GLU A 78 -10.38 -7.03 3.78
CA GLU A 78 -9.91 -7.52 2.49
C GLU A 78 -8.47 -7.06 2.22
N THR A 79 -8.16 -5.78 2.43
CA THR A 79 -6.81 -5.23 2.24
C THR A 79 -5.77 -5.95 3.11
N ILE A 80 -6.09 -6.20 4.39
CA ILE A 80 -5.21 -6.95 5.30
C ILE A 80 -5.05 -8.40 4.84
N THR A 81 -6.12 -9.01 4.32
CA THR A 81 -6.10 -10.38 3.80
C THR A 81 -5.23 -10.50 2.54
N VAL A 82 -5.35 -9.54 1.61
CA VAL A 82 -4.47 -9.44 0.42
C VAL A 82 -3.01 -9.29 0.85
N ALA A 83 -2.72 -8.38 1.79
CA ALA A 83 -1.37 -8.18 2.32
C ALA A 83 -0.80 -9.46 2.98
N SER A 84 -1.64 -10.18 3.72
CA SER A 84 -1.29 -11.48 4.32
C SER A 84 -0.99 -12.54 3.27
N ASN A 85 -1.79 -12.61 2.21
CA ASN A 85 -1.61 -13.54 1.09
C ASN A 85 -0.24 -13.36 0.41
N THR A 86 0.14 -12.10 0.13
CA THR A 86 1.47 -11.78 -0.42
C THR A 86 2.59 -12.29 0.50
N GLN A 87 2.48 -12.06 1.82
CA GLN A 87 3.49 -12.55 2.77
C GLN A 87 3.52 -14.07 2.89
N TYR A 88 2.38 -14.73 2.80
CA TYR A 88 2.27 -16.18 2.81
C TYR A 88 3.02 -16.79 1.63
N PHE A 89 2.73 -16.35 0.40
CA PHE A 89 3.42 -16.87 -0.79
C PHE A 89 4.88 -16.46 -0.87
N SER A 90 5.25 -15.26 -0.39
CA SER A 90 6.64 -14.89 -0.22
C SER A 90 7.40 -15.92 0.63
N THR A 91 6.80 -16.38 1.74
CA THR A 91 7.39 -17.41 2.60
C THR A 91 7.53 -18.75 1.88
N ILE A 92 6.51 -19.16 1.11
CA ILE A 92 6.54 -20.42 0.36
C ILE A 92 7.62 -20.39 -0.73
N LEU A 93 7.67 -19.35 -1.56
CA LEU A 93 8.59 -19.25 -2.69
C LEU A 93 10.04 -19.10 -2.21
N HIS A 94 10.32 -18.14 -1.32
CA HIS A 94 11.67 -17.93 -0.80
C HIS A 94 12.15 -19.12 0.03
N GLY A 95 11.27 -19.69 0.85
CA GLY A 95 11.62 -20.81 1.72
C GLY A 95 11.94 -22.11 0.99
N ASN A 96 11.40 -22.29 -0.23
CA ASN A 96 11.71 -23.42 -1.10
C ASN A 96 12.77 -23.09 -2.17
N GLU A 97 13.35 -21.89 -2.15
CA GLU A 97 14.32 -21.42 -3.15
C GLU A 97 13.79 -21.60 -4.59
N TYR A 98 12.52 -21.28 -4.82
CA TYR A 98 11.92 -21.37 -6.15
C TYR A 98 12.68 -20.48 -7.15
N ASP A 99 12.92 -20.99 -8.36
CA ASP A 99 13.73 -20.29 -9.36
C ASP A 99 12.99 -19.03 -9.86
N HIS A 100 13.67 -17.89 -9.78
CA HIS A 100 13.05 -16.60 -10.09
C HIS A 100 12.85 -16.42 -11.61
N ASP A 101 13.74 -16.94 -12.45
CA ASP A 101 13.61 -16.82 -13.90
C ASP A 101 12.46 -17.73 -14.38
N GLU A 102 12.29 -18.92 -13.77
CA GLU A 102 11.13 -19.79 -13.97
C GLU A 102 9.83 -19.08 -13.55
N PHE A 103 9.79 -18.47 -12.36
CA PHE A 103 8.61 -17.72 -11.88
C PHE A 103 8.20 -16.61 -12.85
N VAL A 104 9.16 -15.86 -13.38
CA VAL A 104 8.91 -14.78 -14.35
C VAL A 104 8.33 -15.35 -15.63
N ALA A 105 8.95 -16.39 -16.20
CA ALA A 105 8.47 -17.01 -17.43
C ALA A 105 7.04 -17.56 -17.28
N GLU A 106 6.76 -18.28 -16.19
CA GLU A 106 5.41 -18.78 -15.90
C GLU A 106 4.39 -17.64 -15.72
N THR A 107 4.78 -16.56 -15.04
CA THR A 107 3.90 -15.40 -14.83
C THR A 107 3.59 -14.70 -16.16
N ASP A 108 4.58 -14.53 -17.03
CA ASP A 108 4.39 -13.93 -18.36
C ASP A 108 3.43 -14.76 -19.22
N GLU A 109 3.60 -16.09 -19.25
CA GLU A 109 2.70 -17.02 -19.95
C GLU A 109 1.27 -16.97 -19.39
N ILE A 110 1.11 -16.86 -18.07
CA ILE A 110 -0.20 -16.70 -17.42
C ILE A 110 -0.86 -15.39 -17.85
N VAL A 111 -0.12 -14.28 -17.87
CA VAL A 111 -0.64 -12.96 -18.26
C VAL A 111 -1.07 -12.95 -19.72
N GLU A 112 -0.27 -13.54 -20.62
CA GLU A 112 -0.61 -13.67 -22.04
C GLU A 112 -1.95 -14.43 -22.20
N TYR A 113 -2.05 -15.61 -21.60
CA TYR A 113 -3.27 -16.43 -21.67
C TYR A 113 -4.51 -15.70 -21.12
N VAL A 114 -4.40 -15.01 -19.98
CA VAL A 114 -5.54 -14.28 -19.40
C VAL A 114 -5.96 -13.12 -20.32
N SER A 115 -5.00 -12.39 -20.87
CA SER A 115 -5.28 -11.25 -21.74
C SER A 115 -6.01 -11.67 -23.02
N GLU A 116 -5.59 -12.77 -23.66
CA GLU A 116 -6.27 -13.33 -24.83
C GLU A 116 -7.72 -13.73 -24.53
N GLN A 117 -7.98 -14.26 -23.33
CA GLN A 117 -9.31 -14.68 -22.92
C GLN A 117 -10.24 -13.48 -22.64
N GLU A 118 -9.70 -12.38 -22.10
CA GLU A 118 -10.45 -11.14 -21.91
C GLU A 118 -10.82 -10.48 -23.24
N GLU A 119 -9.91 -10.47 -24.22
CA GLU A 119 -10.19 -9.99 -25.58
C GLU A 119 -11.29 -10.81 -26.26
N ALA A 120 -11.20 -12.15 -26.19
CA ALA A 120 -12.22 -13.04 -26.73
C ALA A 120 -13.59 -12.85 -26.08
N ALA A 121 -13.64 -12.57 -24.78
CA ALA A 121 -14.89 -12.32 -24.05
C ALA A 121 -15.48 -10.91 -24.31
N ALA A 122 -14.66 -9.95 -24.75
CA ALA A 122 -15.09 -8.60 -25.10
C ALA A 122 -15.65 -8.48 -26.54
N ASP A 123 -15.31 -9.44 -27.41
CA ASP A 123 -15.77 -9.52 -28.81
C ASP A 123 -17.10 -10.29 -29.00
N ASP A 124 -17.63 -10.93 -27.94
CA ASP A 124 -18.93 -11.63 -27.88
C ASP A 124 -20.07 -10.76 -27.28
#